data_AF-A0A365H0I0-F1
#
_entry.id   AF-A0A365H0I0-F1
#
_cell.length_a   1.000
_cell.length_b   1.000
_cell.length_c   1.000
_cell.angle_alpha   90.00
_cell.angle_beta   90.00
_cell.angle_gamma   90.00
#
_symmetry.space_group_name_H-M   'P 1'
#
loop_
_entity.id
_entity.type
_entity.pdbx_description
1 polymer ?
#
loop_
_entity_poly.entity_id
_entity_poly.type
_entity_poly.pdbx_seq_one_letter_code
_entity_poly.pdbx_strand_id
1 'polypeptide(L)'
;MRRFFTPGWLGLHALAAVLFSSFLAFGWWQLQRAQEGNGRSWAYVFEWPIFAIFVIVMWVKMIRDELSDDDTEAAEEPAEPAEPRTTAEIIRQHEEEDESLAAYNRYLARLNAESRPKG
;
A
#
# COMPACT_ATOMS: atom_id res chain seq x y z
N MET A 1 -2.25 -4.83 -34.46
CA MET A 1 -2.62 -6.05 -33.67
C MET A 1 -1.44 -6.94 -33.24
N ARG A 2 -0.20 -6.81 -33.77
CA ARG A 2 0.98 -7.61 -33.34
C ARG A 2 1.95 -6.93 -32.35
N ARG A 3 1.62 -5.74 -31.83
CA ARG A 3 2.51 -4.99 -30.91
C ARG A 3 2.47 -5.48 -29.45
N PHE A 4 1.46 -6.27 -29.06
CA PHE A 4 1.36 -6.85 -27.71
C PHE A 4 2.25 -8.10 -27.47
N PHE A 5 2.85 -8.65 -28.53
CA PHE A 5 3.73 -9.84 -28.46
C PHE A 5 5.20 -9.52 -28.77
N THR A 6 5.59 -8.25 -28.68
CA THR A 6 7.00 -7.86 -28.72
C THR A 6 7.67 -8.40 -27.44
N PRO A 7 8.86 -9.03 -27.48
CA PRO A 7 9.45 -9.69 -26.31
C PRO A 7 9.56 -8.81 -25.06
N GLY A 8 9.69 -7.48 -25.20
CA GLY A 8 9.65 -6.53 -24.08
C GLY A 8 8.30 -6.48 -23.35
N TRP A 9 7.18 -6.59 -24.07
CA TRP A 9 5.83 -6.58 -23.50
C TRP A 9 5.53 -7.87 -22.74
N LEU A 10 6.06 -9.00 -23.20
CA LEU A 10 5.94 -10.28 -22.50
C LEU A 10 6.57 -10.23 -21.11
N GLY A 11 7.75 -9.59 -21.00
CA GLY A 11 8.40 -9.35 -19.71
C GLY A 11 7.58 -8.47 -18.80
N LEU A 12 6.88 -7.49 -19.36
CA LEU A 12 6.07 -6.55 -18.62
C LEU A 12 4.76 -7.19 -18.09
N HIS A 13 4.13 -8.07 -18.88
CA HIS A 13 3.05 -8.94 -18.40
C HIS A 13 3.50 -9.87 -17.28
N ALA A 14 4.67 -10.50 -17.44
CA ALA A 14 5.23 -11.40 -16.44
C ALA A 14 5.52 -10.65 -15.13
N LEU A 15 6.11 -9.46 -15.22
CA LEU A 15 6.38 -8.60 -14.06
C LEU A 15 5.07 -8.21 -13.33
N ALA A 16 4.06 -7.76 -14.07
CA ALA A 16 2.76 -7.42 -13.50
C ALA A 16 2.11 -8.62 -12.79
N ALA A 17 2.15 -9.80 -13.42
CA ALA A 17 1.63 -11.04 -12.83
C ALA A 17 2.39 -11.43 -11.55
N VAL A 18 3.73 -11.36 -11.57
CA VAL A 18 4.57 -11.68 -10.40
C VAL A 18 4.29 -10.71 -9.25
N LEU A 19 4.20 -9.41 -9.52
CA LEU A 19 3.88 -8.40 -8.50
C LEU A 19 2.48 -8.65 -7.91
N PHE A 20 1.48 -8.85 -8.76
CA PHE A 20 0.11 -9.14 -8.35
C PHE A 20 0.04 -10.38 -7.44
N SER A 21 0.63 -11.50 -7.88
CA SER A 21 0.67 -12.73 -7.09
C SER A 21 1.44 -12.56 -5.77
N SER A 22 2.53 -11.80 -5.76
CA SER A 22 3.31 -11.53 -4.56
C SER A 22 2.50 -10.74 -3.53
N PHE A 23 1.79 -9.69 -3.94
CA PHE A 23 0.93 -8.91 -3.04
C PHE A 23 -0.23 -9.73 -2.48
N LEU A 24 -0.87 -10.60 -3.29
CA LEU A 24 -1.90 -11.51 -2.79
C LEU A 24 -1.34 -12.54 -1.81
N ALA A 25 -0.15 -13.09 -2.07
CA ALA A 25 0.51 -14.02 -1.16
C ALA A 25 0.85 -13.36 0.18
N PHE A 26 1.33 -12.11 0.17
CA PHE A 26 1.56 -11.34 1.39
C PHE A 26 0.26 -11.03 2.14
N GLY A 27 -0.81 -10.65 1.44
CA GLY A 27 -2.14 -10.45 2.04
C GLY A 27 -2.67 -11.73 2.69
N TRP A 28 -2.52 -12.87 2.02
CA TRP A 28 -2.91 -14.18 2.55
C TRP A 28 -2.12 -14.56 3.80
N TRP A 29 -0.81 -14.34 3.79
CA TRP A 29 0.04 -14.60 4.94
C TRP A 29 -0.29 -13.70 6.14
N GLN A 30 -0.63 -12.43 5.89
CA GLN A 30 -1.10 -11.52 6.93
C GLN A 30 -2.50 -11.90 7.44
N LEU A 31 -3.37 -12.47 6.60
CA LEU A 31 -4.68 -12.98 7.02
C LEU A 31 -4.52 -14.12 8.02
N GLN A 32 -3.58 -15.03 7.77
CA GLN A 32 -3.26 -16.10 8.70
C GLN A 32 -2.74 -15.53 10.03
N ARG A 33 -1.89 -14.49 9.99
CA ARG A 33 -1.38 -13.81 11.19
C ARG A 33 -2.45 -13.02 11.96
N ALA A 34 -3.40 -12.40 11.26
CA ALA A 34 -4.50 -11.67 11.85
C ALA A 34 -5.44 -12.60 12.63
N GLN A 35 -5.67 -13.80 12.11
CA GLN A 35 -6.46 -14.84 12.78
C GLN A 35 -5.78 -15.40 14.04
N GLU A 36 -4.44 -15.30 14.14
CA GLU A 36 -3.67 -15.67 15.33
C GLU A 36 -3.74 -14.62 16.47
N GLY A 37 -4.60 -13.60 16.35
CA GLY A 37 -4.90 -12.63 17.42
C GLY A 37 -4.17 -11.29 17.32
N ASN A 38 -3.46 -11.04 16.21
CA ASN A 38 -2.75 -9.78 16.00
C ASN A 38 -3.63 -8.76 15.24
N GLY A 39 -4.37 -7.94 15.98
CA GLY A 39 -5.34 -6.98 15.41
C GLY A 39 -4.75 -6.00 14.38
N ARG A 40 -3.46 -5.65 14.49
CA ARG A 40 -2.76 -4.77 13.54
C ARG A 40 -2.60 -5.38 12.14
N SER A 41 -2.60 -6.72 12.04
CA SER A 41 -2.48 -7.41 10.74
C SER A 41 -3.71 -7.22 9.85
N TRP A 42 -4.86 -6.80 10.39
CA TRP A 42 -6.08 -6.57 9.60
C TRP A 42 -5.95 -5.41 8.60
N ALA A 43 -5.27 -4.33 8.98
CA ALA A 43 -5.05 -3.20 8.07
C ALA A 43 -4.29 -3.68 6.81
N TYR A 44 -3.22 -4.46 7.03
CA TYR A 44 -2.40 -5.02 5.96
C TYR A 44 -3.16 -6.01 5.07
N VAL A 45 -4.11 -6.78 5.60
CA VAL A 45 -4.95 -7.69 4.80
C VAL A 45 -5.73 -6.96 3.71
N PHE A 46 -6.14 -5.71 3.96
CA PHE A 46 -6.83 -4.89 2.95
C PHE A 46 -5.88 -4.02 2.13
N GLU A 47 -4.80 -3.55 2.74
CA GLU A 47 -3.77 -2.74 2.07
C GLU A 47 -3.08 -3.49 0.92
N TRP A 48 -2.72 -4.76 1.14
CA TRP A 48 -2.03 -5.57 0.12
C TRP A 48 -2.86 -5.76 -1.17
N PRO A 49 -4.16 -6.12 -1.12
CA PRO A 49 -5.04 -6.10 -2.28
C PRO A 49 -5.19 -4.73 -2.96
N ILE A 50 -5.22 -3.63 -2.20
CA ILE A 50 -5.30 -2.28 -2.77
C ILE A 50 -4.07 -1.98 -3.60
N PHE A 51 -2.87 -2.29 -3.10
CA PHE A 51 -1.64 -2.15 -3.88
C PHE A 51 -1.62 -3.06 -5.11
N ALA A 52 -2.14 -4.29 -5.01
CA ALA A 52 -2.27 -5.19 -6.15
C ALA A 52 -3.18 -4.58 -7.24
N ILE A 53 -4.30 -3.97 -6.85
CA ILE A 53 -5.20 -3.25 -7.77
C ILE A 53 -4.50 -2.04 -8.38
N PHE A 54 -3.78 -1.25 -7.57
CA PHE A 54 -3.04 -0.08 -8.04
C PHE A 54 -2.03 -0.45 -9.13
N VAL A 55 -1.28 -1.54 -8.95
CA VAL A 55 -0.34 -2.06 -9.95
C VAL A 55 -1.06 -2.43 -11.24
N ILE A 56 -2.23 -3.08 -11.17
CA ILE A 56 -3.04 -3.40 -12.36
C ILE A 56 -3.50 -2.12 -13.05
N VAL A 57 -3.98 -1.12 -12.31
CA VAL A 57 -4.44 0.16 -12.89
C VAL A 57 -3.29 0.86 -13.59
N MET A 58 -2.12 0.96 -12.95
CA MET A 58 -0.95 1.61 -13.53
C MET A 58 -0.44 0.84 -14.76
N TRP A 59 -0.48 -0.50 -14.70
CA TRP A 59 -0.19 -1.36 -15.85
C TRP A 59 -1.16 -1.09 -17.01
N VAL A 60 -2.47 -1.11 -16.77
CA VAL A 60 -3.49 -0.81 -17.79
C VAL A 60 -3.35 0.61 -18.33
N LYS A 61 -3.04 1.60 -17.48
CA LYS A 61 -2.78 2.97 -17.92
C LYS A 61 -1.58 3.03 -18.84
N MET A 62 -0.45 2.43 -18.46
CA MET A 62 0.74 2.38 -19.31
C MET A 62 0.47 1.68 -20.65
N ILE A 63 -0.31 0.59 -20.65
CA ILE A 63 -0.80 -0.03 -21.87
C ILE A 63 -1.58 0.99 -22.72
N ARG A 64 -2.54 1.68 -22.12
CA ARG A 64 -3.41 2.65 -22.81
C ARG A 64 -2.64 3.85 -23.33
N ASP A 65 -1.66 4.36 -22.59
CA ASP A 65 -0.80 5.46 -22.99
C ASP A 65 0.02 5.05 -24.24
N GLU A 66 0.63 3.86 -24.23
CA GLU A 66 1.36 3.33 -25.41
C GLU A 66 0.44 3.12 -26.65
N LEU A 67 -0.84 2.80 -26.44
CA LEU A 67 -1.82 2.79 -27.52
C LEU A 67 -2.27 4.19 -27.96
N SER A 68 -2.33 5.14 -27.03
CA SER A 68 -2.84 6.50 -27.28
C SER A 68 -1.76 7.42 -27.87
N ASP A 69 -0.47 7.11 -27.70
CA ASP A 69 0.63 7.78 -28.40
C ASP A 69 0.54 7.63 -29.93
N ASP A 70 -0.18 6.62 -30.45
CA ASP A 70 -0.53 6.51 -31.87
C ASP A 70 -1.68 7.48 -32.27
N ASP A 71 -2.44 8.04 -31.32
CA ASP A 71 -3.70 8.78 -31.56
C ASP A 71 -3.77 10.22 -31.00
N THR A 72 -2.88 10.69 -30.12
CA THR A 72 -3.16 11.96 -29.39
C THR A 72 -1.92 12.81 -29.04
N GLU A 73 -1.66 13.79 -29.91
CA GLU A 73 -0.86 15.01 -29.66
C GLU A 73 -1.63 16.07 -28.81
N ALA A 74 -2.59 15.67 -27.96
CA ALA A 74 -3.41 16.60 -27.17
C ALA A 74 -2.94 16.65 -25.71
N ALA A 75 -1.99 17.55 -25.50
CA ALA A 75 -1.73 18.35 -24.30
C ALA A 75 -2.54 18.03 -23.02
N GLU A 76 -1.76 17.69 -22.00
CA GLU A 76 -1.91 18.04 -20.59
C GLU A 76 -2.85 19.22 -20.29
N GLU A 77 -3.78 19.01 -19.36
CA GLU A 77 -3.87 19.91 -18.22
C GLU A 77 -3.41 19.13 -16.98
N PRO A 78 -2.41 19.61 -16.22
CA PRO A 78 -2.19 19.11 -14.88
C PRO A 78 -3.37 19.58 -14.04
N ALA A 79 -4.36 18.71 -13.87
CA ALA A 79 -5.33 18.87 -12.80
C ALA A 79 -4.53 18.94 -11.49
N GLU A 80 -4.55 20.09 -10.82
CA GLU A 80 -4.01 20.25 -9.48
C GLU A 80 -4.43 19.04 -8.63
N PRO A 81 -3.49 18.36 -7.95
CA PRO A 81 -3.86 17.26 -7.08
C PRO A 81 -4.66 17.85 -5.93
N ALA A 82 -5.99 17.74 -6.02
CA ALA A 82 -6.83 17.79 -4.83
C ALA A 82 -6.36 16.64 -3.94
N GLU A 83 -5.51 16.96 -2.96
CA GLU A 83 -5.06 16.07 -1.88
C GLU A 83 -6.21 15.11 -1.54
N PRO A 84 -6.09 13.82 -1.87
CA PRO A 84 -7.19 12.90 -1.65
C PRO A 84 -7.42 12.89 -0.14
N ARG A 85 -8.66 13.15 0.29
CA ARG A 85 -9.04 13.22 1.72
C ARG A 85 -8.57 12.01 2.53
N THR A 86 -8.23 10.91 1.87
CA THR A 86 -7.58 9.72 2.43
C THR A 86 -6.24 10.03 3.09
N THR A 87 -5.35 10.83 2.51
CA THR A 87 -4.00 11.07 3.06
C THR A 87 -4.06 11.87 4.35
N ALA A 88 -4.86 12.93 4.37
CA ALA A 88 -5.05 13.76 5.58
C ALA A 88 -5.74 13.00 6.72
N GLU A 89 -6.72 12.14 6.40
CA GLU A 89 -7.39 11.29 7.39
C GLU A 89 -6.43 10.23 7.97
N ILE A 90 -5.58 9.62 7.13
CA ILE A 90 -4.56 8.65 7.54
C ILE A 90 -3.51 9.31 8.46
N ILE A 91 -3.08 10.52 8.12
CA ILE A 91 -2.14 11.30 8.95
C ILE A 91 -2.74 11.59 10.33
N ARG A 92 -4.00 12.04 10.38
CA ARG A 92 -4.69 12.31 11.65
C ARG A 92 -4.81 11.05 12.52
N GLN A 93 -5.13 9.91 11.93
CA GLN A 93 -5.20 8.64 12.65
C GLN A 93 -3.84 8.21 13.21
N HIS A 94 -2.75 8.40 12.44
CA HIS A 94 -1.40 8.11 12.92
C HIS A 94 -0.97 9.03 14.06
N GLU A 95 -1.32 10.33 14.01
CA GLU A 95 -1.03 11.28 15.08
C GLU A 95 -1.77 10.91 16.39
N GLU A 96 -3.04 10.51 16.30
CA GLU A 96 -3.83 10.04 17.45
C GLU A 96 -3.26 8.74 18.05
N GLU A 97 -2.80 7.81 17.20
CA GLU A 97 -2.15 6.57 17.63
C GLU A 97 -0.80 6.84 18.33
N ASP A 98 0.03 7.73 17.80
CA ASP A 98 1.31 8.12 18.40
C ASP A 98 1.14 8.75 19.77
N GLU A 99 0.12 9.59 19.96
CA GLU A 99 -0.20 10.18 21.26
C GLU A 99 -0.60 9.10 22.28
N SER A 100 -1.40 8.11 21.86
CA SER A 100 -1.81 6.97 22.69
C SER A 100 -0.61 6.07 23.07
N LEU A 101 0.31 5.84 22.11
CA LEU A 101 1.53 5.07 22.32
C LEU A 101 2.48 5.80 23.27
N ALA A 102 2.62 7.12 23.14
CA ALA A 102 3.41 7.94 24.05
C ALA A 102 2.86 7.88 25.49
N ALA A 103 1.54 7.89 25.66
CA ALA A 103 0.89 7.72 26.95
C ALA A 103 1.16 6.34 27.56
N TYR A 104 1.05 5.28 26.76
CA TYR A 104 1.35 3.92 27.19
C TYR A 104 2.83 3.73 27.54
N ASN A 105 3.74 4.30 26.76
CA ASN A 105 5.17 4.27 27.03
C ASN A 105 5.53 4.99 28.34
N ARG A 106 4.86 6.13 28.65
CA ARG A 106 4.99 6.79 29.95
C ARG A 106 4.49 5.92 31.11
N TYR A 107 3.40 5.19 30.90
CA TYR A 107 2.85 4.26 31.90
C TYR A 107 3.79 3.07 32.14
N LEU A 108 4.33 2.46 31.10
CA LEU A 108 5.33 1.40 31.22
C LEU A 108 6.61 1.90 31.89
N ALA A 109 7.07 3.10 31.56
CA ALA A 109 8.23 3.71 32.22
C ALA A 109 8.00 3.91 33.72
N ARG A 110 6.79 4.33 34.11
CA ARG A 110 6.39 4.43 35.51
C ARG A 110 6.40 3.06 36.21
N LEU A 111 5.77 2.05 35.62
CA LEU A 111 5.75 0.70 36.19
C LEU A 111 7.16 0.11 36.29
N ASN A 112 8.01 0.32 35.28
CA ASN A 112 9.41 -0.12 35.30
C ASN A 112 10.17 0.55 36.46
N ALA A 113 9.95 1.85 36.68
CA ALA A 113 10.55 2.58 37.80
C ALA A 113 10.04 2.11 39.18
N GLU A 114 8.76 1.74 39.29
CA GLU A 114 8.15 1.23 40.54
C GLU A 114 8.55 -0.24 40.83
N SER A 115 8.77 -1.04 39.79
CA SER A 115 9.13 -2.47 39.90
C SER A 115 10.64 -2.73 40.00
N ARG A 116 11.49 -1.71 39.81
CA ARG A 116 12.94 -1.82 40.05
C ARG A 116 13.19 -1.80 41.57
N PRO A 117 13.60 -2.92 42.20
CA PRO A 117 13.91 -2.90 43.63
C PRO A 117 15.10 -1.96 43.88
N LYS A 118 14.97 -1.11 44.90
CA LYS A 118 16.08 -0.30 45.43
C LYS A 118 17.11 -1.27 46.02
N GLY A 119 18.18 -1.53 45.26
CA GLY A 119 19.43 -2.05 45.81
C GLY A 119 20.14 -1.00 46.63
#